data_AF-A0A6C0KAF8-F1
#
_entry.id   AF-A0A6C0KAF8-F1
#
_cell.length_a   1.000
_cell.length_b   1.000
_cell.length_c   1.000
_cell.angle_alpha   90.00
_cell.angle_beta   90.00
_cell.angle_gamma   90.00
#
_symmetry.space_group_name_H-M   'P 1'
#
loop_
_entity.id
_entity.type
_entity.pdbx_description
1 polymer ?
#
loop_
_entity_poly.entity_id
_entity_poly.type
_entity_poly.pdbx_seq_one_letter_code
_entity_poly.pdbx_strand_id
1 'polypeptide(L)' 'MFVVLVGGYTNHRDRFYDEMDKNDPRVVWINDKRSFYYIADLFVNFGEGANIPLGKKTITWSGDNTETLQRVYKTLGLE' A
#
# COMPACT_ATOMS: atom_id res chain seq x y z
N MET A 1 -7.53 -7.33 -10.80
CA MET A 1 -6.14 -7.01 -10.44
C MET A 1 -6.15 -5.62 -9.85
N PHE A 2 -5.58 -5.45 -8.66
CA PHE A 2 -5.59 -4.22 -7.88
C PHE A 2 -4.20 -3.62 -7.82
N VAL A 3 -4.09 -2.30 -7.97
CA VAL A 3 -2.83 -1.56 -7.86
C VAL A 3 -2.77 -0.84 -6.53
N VAL A 4 -1.82 -1.25 -5.69
CA VAL A 4 -1.61 -0.66 -4.37
C VAL A 4 -0.31 0.15 -4.38
N LEU A 5 -0.44 1.45 -4.12
CA LEU A 5 0.69 2.34 -3.97
C LEU A 5 1.16 2.37 -2.51
N VAL A 6 2.48 2.41 -2.31
CA VAL A 6 3.07 2.44 -0.97
C VAL A 6 4.03 3.61 -0.85
N GLY A 7 3.72 4.57 0.03
CA GLY A 7 4.50 5.80 0.22
C GLY A 7 4.76 6.10 1.68
N GLY A 8 5.77 6.93 1.95
CA GLY A 8 6.21 7.34 3.30
C GLY A 8 7.62 6.85 3.62
N TYR A 9 7.92 6.67 4.91
CA TYR A 9 9.24 6.28 5.42
C TYR A 9 9.80 5.02 4.75
N THR A 10 10.95 5.17 4.07
CA THR A 10 11.62 4.10 3.31
C THR A 10 11.90 2.85 4.15
N ASN A 11 12.42 3.02 5.37
CA ASN A 11 12.76 1.92 6.27
C ASN A 11 11.55 1.10 6.73
N HIS A 12 10.37 1.71 6.90
CA HIS A 12 9.15 0.98 7.26
C HIS A 12 8.57 0.25 6.05
N ARG A 13 8.63 0.89 4.89
CA ARG A 13 8.16 0.34 3.63
C ARG A 13 8.98 -0.89 3.21
N ASP A 14 10.30 -0.85 3.33
CA ASP A 14 11.16 -1.97 2.95
C ASP A 14 10.86 -3.21 3.79
N ARG A 15 10.65 -3.05 5.11
CA ARG A 15 10.20 -4.15 5.99
C ARG A 15 8.82 -4.68 5.62
N PHE A 16 7.92 -3.80 5.16
CA PHE A 16 6.58 -4.19 4.72
C PHE A 16 6.65 -4.98 3.40
N TYR A 17 7.55 -4.63 2.48
CA TYR A 17 7.77 -5.38 1.24
C TYR A 17 8.27 -6.81 1.48
N ASP A 18 9.13 -7.02 2.47
CA ASP A 18 9.60 -8.37 2.84
C ASP A 18 8.45 -9.30 3.25
N GLU A 19 7.38 -8.75 3.83
CA GLU A 19 6.18 -9.51 4.22
C GLU A 19 5.17 -9.70 3.09
N MET A 20 5.23 -8.87 2.04
CA MET A 20 4.38 -9.00 0.84
C MET A 20 4.78 -10.14 -0.07
N ASP A 21 6.02 -10.64 0.03
CA ASP A 21 6.60 -11.62 -0.90
C ASP A 21 5.82 -12.95 -0.96
N LYS A 22 4.84 -13.13 -0.07
CA LYS A 22 3.80 -14.18 -0.12
C LYS A 22 2.66 -13.88 -1.13
N ASN A 23 3.00 -13.18 -2.22
CA ASN A 23 2.11 -12.50 -3.18
C ASN A 23 0.76 -13.19 -3.48
N ASP A 24 -0.33 -12.46 -3.22
CA ASP A 24 -1.61 -12.68 -3.91
C ASP A 24 -1.47 -12.16 -5.36
N PRO A 25 -1.63 -13.01 -6.39
CA PRO A 25 -1.44 -12.60 -7.79
C PRO A 25 -2.45 -11.53 -8.26
N ARG A 26 -3.48 -11.25 -7.46
CA ARG A 26 -4.47 -10.21 -7.74
C ARG A 26 -3.97 -8.82 -7.34
N VAL A 27 -2.90 -8.68 -6.57
CA VAL A 27 -2.41 -7.39 -6.04
C VAL A 27 -1.03 -7.06 -6.62
N VAL A 28 -0.91 -5.86 -7.19
CA VAL A 28 0.34 -5.30 -7.70
C VAL A 28 0.77 -4.18 -6.77
N TRP A 29 1.91 -4.38 -6.11
CA TRP A 29 2.49 -3.41 -5.19
C TRP A 29 3.47 -2.50 -5.91
N ILE A 30 3.30 -1.19 -5.75
CA ILE A 30 4.14 -0.18 -6.43
C ILE A 30 4.55 0.88 -5.41
N ASN A 31 5.81 1.28 -5.43
CA ASN A 31 6.28 2.42 -4.67
C ASN A 31 5.55 3.70 -5.10
N ASP A 32 5.28 4.62 -4.16
CA ASP A 32 4.69 5.93 -4.44
C ASP A 32 5.43 6.61 -5.60
N LYS A 33 4.73 6.68 -6.74
CA LYS A 33 5.19 7.35 -7.94
C LYS A 33 3.97 8.00 -8.59
N ARG A 34 4.05 9.32 -8.74
CA ARG A 34 2.95 10.16 -9.28
C ARG A 34 2.35 9.63 -10.59
N SER A 35 3.18 9.01 -11.44
CA SER A 35 2.71 8.42 -12.70
C SER A 35 1.71 7.28 -12.52
N PHE A 36 1.58 6.68 -11.34
CA PHE A 36 0.63 5.59 -11.10
C PHE A 36 -0.60 6.02 -10.30
N TYR A 37 -0.72 7.30 -9.95
CA TYR A 37 -1.85 7.79 -9.15
C TYR A 37 -3.18 7.57 -9.85
N TYR A 38 -3.24 7.67 -11.18
CA TYR A 38 -4.50 7.48 -11.90
C TYR A 38 -5.01 6.04 -11.82
N ILE A 39 -4.12 5.04 -11.84
CA ILE A 39 -4.48 3.61 -11.78
C ILE A 39 -4.56 3.04 -10.36
N ALA A 40 -4.13 3.78 -9.34
CA ALA A 40 -4.12 3.27 -7.97
C ALA A 40 -5.54 2.96 -7.47
N ASP A 41 -5.74 1.75 -6.95
CA ASP A 41 -6.95 1.35 -6.23
C ASP A 41 -6.88 1.72 -4.75
N LEU A 42 -5.67 1.72 -4.19
CA LEU A 42 -5.39 1.96 -2.78
C LEU A 42 -4.00 2.60 -2.60
N PHE A 43 -3.89 3.48 -1.60
CA PHE A 43 -2.62 4.03 -1.14
C PHE A 43 -2.37 3.60 0.31
N VAL A 44 -1.19 3.03 0.60
CA VAL A 44 -0.74 2.72 1.96
C VAL A 44 0.28 3.77 2.37
N ASN A 45 -0.08 4.55 3.38
CA ASN A 45 0.71 5.65 3.90
C ASN A 45 1.50 5.21 5.14
N PHE A 46 2.82 5.21 5.03
CA PHE A 46 3.77 4.88 6.09
C PHE A 46 4.22 6.08 6.92
N GLY A 47 3.68 7.28 6.67
CA GLY A 47 4.00 8.49 7.42
C GLY A 47 4.65 9.58 6.55
N GLU A 48 5.57 10.33 7.14
CA GLU A 48 6.06 11.59 6.57
C GLU A 48 6.72 11.39 5.18
N GLY A 49 6.52 12.36 4.30
CA GLY A 49 7.07 12.37 2.93
C GLY A 49 6.19 11.70 1.87
N ALA A 50 5.08 11.05 2.26
CA ALA A 50 4.12 10.47 1.32
C ALA A 50 3.28 11.56 0.63
N ASN A 51 3.25 11.56 -0.71
CA ASN A 51 2.30 12.39 -1.46
C ASN A 51 0.99 11.59 -1.63
N ILE A 52 0.05 11.76 -0.70
CA ILE A 52 -1.22 11.02 -0.73
C ILE A 52 -2.03 11.45 -1.97
N PRO A 53 -2.37 10.52 -2.89
CA PRO A 53 -3.14 10.85 -4.08
C PRO A 53 -4.57 11.25 -3.71
N LEU A 54 -5.00 12.42 -4.22
CA LEU A 54 -6.35 12.95 -3.96
C LEU A 54 -7.43 12.00 -4.50
N GLY A 55 -8.48 11.79 -3.69
CA GLY A 55 -9.64 10.98 -4.07
C GLY A 55 -9.39 9.47 -4.09
N LYS A 56 -8.22 9.00 -3.64
CA LYS A 56 -7.93 7.57 -3.52
C LYS A 56 -8.17 7.06 -2.11
N LYS A 57 -8.62 5.81 -2.02
CA LYS A 57 -8.67 5.09 -0.73
C LYS A 57 -7.28 5.07 -0.14
N THR A 58 -7.18 5.39 1.15
CA THR A 58 -5.90 5.46 1.86
C THR A 58 -5.97 4.67 3.16
N ILE A 59 -4.96 3.86 3.42
CA ILE A 59 -4.73 3.18 4.70
C ILE A 59 -3.46 3.75 5.30
N THR A 60 -3.51 4.16 6.56
CA THR A 60 -2.30 4.52 7.32
C THR A 60 -1.75 3.28 8.00
N TRP A 61 -0.45 3.05 7.84
CA TRP A 61 0.29 1.98 8.50
C TRP A 61 0.18 2.11 10.02
N SER A 62 -0.12 1.00 10.68
CA SER A 62 -0.36 0.94 12.13
C SER A 62 0.90 0.73 12.96
N GLY A 63 2.05 0.45 12.32
CA GLY A 63 3.25 -0.05 12.99
C GLY A 63 3.36 -1.58 12.94
N ASP A 64 2.30 -2.28 12.56
CA ASP A 64 2.24 -3.71 12.34
C ASP A 64 1.96 -4.02 10.87
N ASN A 65 2.90 -4.73 10.24
CA ASN A 65 2.85 -5.08 8.82
C ASN A 65 1.76 -6.10 8.50
N THR A 66 1.57 -7.12 9.36
CA THR A 66 0.59 -8.18 9.15
C THR A 66 -0.82 -7.62 9.28
N GLU A 67 -1.07 -6.78 10.30
CA GLU A 67 -2.34 -6.09 10.47
C GLU A 67 -2.64 -5.13 9.32
N THR A 68 -1.63 -4.35 8.88
CA THR A 68 -1.79 -3.43 7.75
C THR A 68 -2.11 -4.21 6.47
N LEU A 69 -1.45 -5.34 6.23
CA LEU A 69 -1.69 -6.19 5.07
C LEU A 69 -3.12 -6.78 5.08
N GLN A 70 -3.61 -7.25 6.24
CA GLN A 70 -5.00 -7.69 6.40
C GLN A 70 -5.99 -6.57 6.05
N ARG A 71 -5.73 -5.34 6.51
CA ARG A 71 -6.56 -4.18 6.18
C ARG A 71 -6.53 -3.83 4.70
N VAL A 72 -5.40 -4.01 4.02
CA VAL A 72 -5.32 -3.87 2.56
C VAL A 72 -6.25 -4.87 1.89
N TYR A 73 -6.11 -6.17 2.18
CA TYR A 73 -6.96 -7.20 1.57
C TYR A 73 -8.45 -6.99 1.84
N LYS A 74 -8.78 -6.60 3.07
CA LYS A 74 -10.13 -6.17 3.46
C LYS A 74 -10.67 -5.02 2.64
N THR A 75 -9.87 -3.97 2.48
CA THR A 75 -10.27 -2.77 1.73
C THR A 75 -10.46 -3.06 0.23
N LEU A 76 -9.74 -4.05 -0.30
CA LEU A 76 -9.83 -4.53 -1.67
C LEU A 76 -10.93 -5.59 -1.88
N GLY A 77 -11.57 -6.08 -0.81
CA GLY A 77 -12.58 -7.15 -0.89
C GLY A 77 -12.00 -8.51 -1.27
N LEU A 78 -10.80 -8.81 -0.79
CA LEU A 78 -10.05 -10.03 -1.08
C LEU A 78 -10.02 -11.04 0.09
N GLU A 79 -10.73 -10.73 1.18
CA GLU A 79 -10.93 -11.57 2.38
C GLU A 79 -11.61 -12.90 2.08
#